data_AF-A0A1S1U3Q7-F1
#
_entry.id   AF-A0A1S1U3Q7-F1
#
_cell.length_a   1.000
_cell.length_b   1.000
_cell.length_c   1.000
_cell.angle_alpha   90.00
_cell.angle_beta   90.00
_cell.angle_gamma   90.00
#
_symmetry.space_group_name_H-M   'P 1'
#
loop_
_entity.id
_entity.type
_entity.pdbx_description
1 polymer ?
#
loop_
_entity_poly.entity_id
_entity_poly.type
_entity_poly.pdbx_seq_one_letter_code
_entity_poly.pdbx_strand_id
1 'polypeptide(L)'
;MPTWTSPPQLVVLAAFYAQAQALPDAFSDAAFLDAVKAAHWPTNCWSYMEASFAIIAPACLLRPHLTAELIAMPIDAMIAGGLDDAGQVIDIGLAYARRDAPYVVPSEEGKRWLTQVWPGLEELIGQVFAARLQAALADED
;
A
#
# COMPACT_ATOMS: atom_id res chain seq x y z
N MET A 1 -2.83 -14.15 -6.22
CA MET A 1 -3.36 -12.87 -6.73
C MET A 1 -4.60 -12.51 -5.94
N PRO A 2 -4.89 -11.21 -5.71
CA PRO A 2 -6.11 -10.79 -5.03
C PRO A 2 -7.38 -11.26 -5.77
N THR A 3 -8.40 -11.64 -5.00
CA THR A 3 -9.69 -12.14 -5.51
C THR A 3 -10.85 -11.26 -5.02
N TRP A 4 -10.64 -9.95 -4.96
CA TRP A 4 -11.67 -9.02 -4.51
C TRP A 4 -12.87 -9.06 -5.45
N THR A 5 -14.07 -9.08 -4.87
CA THR A 5 -15.36 -9.04 -5.59
C THR A 5 -16.09 -7.70 -5.41
N SER A 6 -15.59 -6.86 -4.52
CA SER A 6 -16.08 -5.51 -4.21
C SER A 6 -14.98 -4.74 -3.47
N PRO A 7 -14.92 -3.41 -3.58
CA PRO A 7 -15.68 -2.56 -4.52
C PRO A 7 -15.19 -2.71 -5.98
N PRO A 8 -15.92 -2.20 -6.99
CA PRO A 8 -15.63 -2.44 -8.41
C PRO A 8 -14.20 -2.13 -8.84
N GLN A 9 -13.59 -1.07 -8.28
CA GLN A 9 -12.21 -0.70 -8.57
C GLN A 9 -11.19 -1.75 -8.12
N LEU A 10 -11.45 -2.49 -7.04
CA LEU A 10 -10.60 -3.61 -6.63
C LEU A 10 -10.76 -4.82 -7.56
N VAL A 11 -11.95 -5.05 -8.10
CA VAL A 11 -12.17 -6.10 -9.11
C VAL A 11 -11.36 -5.82 -10.37
N VAL A 12 -11.40 -4.57 -10.84
CA VAL A 12 -10.62 -4.10 -12.00
C VAL A 12 -9.12 -4.23 -11.71
N LEU A 13 -8.66 -3.80 -10.54
CA LEU A 13 -7.26 -3.89 -10.14
C LEU A 13 -6.77 -5.34 -10.05
N ALA A 14 -7.59 -6.26 -9.51
CA ALA A 14 -7.25 -7.68 -9.46
C ALA A 14 -7.04 -8.27 -10.86
N ALA A 15 -7.92 -7.93 -11.82
CA ALA A 15 -7.76 -8.33 -13.21
C ALA A 15 -6.51 -7.72 -13.85
N PHE A 16 -6.20 -6.46 -13.53
CA PHE A 16 -4.99 -5.79 -13.98
C PHE A 16 -3.72 -6.49 -13.44
N TYR A 17 -3.67 -6.82 -12.15
CA TYR A 17 -2.53 -7.56 -11.57
C TYR A 17 -2.35 -8.94 -12.19
N ALA A 18 -3.44 -9.66 -12.48
CA ALA A 18 -3.35 -10.93 -13.18
C ALA A 18 -2.71 -10.77 -14.58
N GLN A 19 -3.07 -9.71 -15.31
CA GLN A 19 -2.46 -9.39 -16.60
C GLN A 19 -0.98 -8.98 -16.46
N ALA A 20 -0.66 -8.09 -15.52
CA ALA A 20 0.71 -7.63 -15.28
C ALA A 20 1.64 -8.78 -14.83
N GLN A 21 1.10 -9.80 -14.16
CA GLN A 21 1.84 -11.01 -13.83
C GLN A 21 2.09 -11.89 -15.06
N ALA A 22 1.07 -12.06 -15.90
CA ALA A 22 1.17 -12.89 -17.10
C ALA A 22 2.06 -12.25 -18.18
N LEU A 23 2.09 -10.91 -18.25
CA LEU A 23 2.82 -10.13 -19.23
C LEU A 23 3.61 -9.01 -18.54
N PRO A 24 4.77 -9.32 -17.92
CA PRO A 24 5.53 -8.34 -17.14
C PRO A 24 5.93 -7.08 -17.90
N ASP A 25 6.16 -7.14 -19.21
CA ASP A 25 6.60 -5.98 -19.99
C ASP A 25 5.45 -5.24 -20.70
N ALA A 26 4.19 -5.64 -20.49
CA ALA A 26 3.04 -5.05 -21.18
C ALA A 26 2.66 -3.66 -20.67
N PHE A 27 3.05 -3.31 -19.44
CA PHE A 27 2.70 -2.05 -18.79
C PHE A 27 3.97 -1.34 -18.33
N SER A 28 4.07 -0.05 -18.65
CA SER A 28 5.09 0.82 -18.08
C SER A 28 4.87 0.99 -16.58
N ASP A 29 5.92 1.38 -15.85
CA ASP A 29 5.82 1.67 -14.42
C ASP A 29 4.79 2.78 -14.14
N ALA A 30 4.74 3.82 -14.97
CA ALA A 30 3.75 4.88 -14.84
C ALA A 30 2.31 4.36 -14.98
N ALA A 31 2.03 3.56 -16.02
CA ALA A 31 0.70 2.99 -16.21
C ALA A 31 0.32 2.03 -15.07
N PHE A 32 1.30 1.30 -14.53
CA PHE A 32 1.11 0.43 -13.38
C PHE A 32 0.75 1.23 -12.12
N LEU A 33 1.50 2.30 -11.83
CA LEU A 33 1.23 3.19 -10.70
C LEU A 33 -0.12 3.88 -10.83
N ASP A 34 -0.49 4.34 -12.03
CA ASP A 34 -1.80 4.96 -12.28
C ASP A 34 -2.95 3.98 -11.99
N ALA A 35 -2.81 2.72 -12.42
CA ALA A 35 -3.81 1.68 -12.12
C ALA A 35 -3.93 1.41 -10.62
N VAL A 36 -2.81 1.36 -9.90
CA VAL A 36 -2.78 1.19 -8.43
C VAL A 36 -3.44 2.38 -7.73
N LYS A 37 -3.10 3.62 -8.12
CA LYS A 37 -3.66 4.85 -7.55
C LYS A 37 -5.16 4.94 -7.79
N ALA A 38 -5.62 4.62 -9.00
CA ALA A 38 -7.04 4.61 -9.36
C ALA A 38 -7.90 3.61 -8.57
N ALA A 39 -7.28 2.61 -7.93
CA ALA A 39 -7.98 1.66 -7.10
C ALA A 39 -8.31 2.17 -5.68
N HIS A 40 -7.74 3.31 -5.26
CA HIS A 40 -8.02 3.92 -3.97
C HIS A 40 -9.29 4.77 -4.01
N TRP A 41 -9.91 5.00 -2.85
CA TRP A 41 -11.12 5.82 -2.72
C TRP A 41 -11.14 6.61 -1.41
N PRO A 42 -11.89 7.73 -1.34
CA PRO A 42 -12.03 8.50 -0.11
C PRO A 42 -12.69 7.70 1.01
N THR A 43 -12.07 7.70 2.19
CA THR A 43 -12.57 7.14 3.45
C THR A 43 -11.78 7.77 4.62
N ASN A 44 -12.01 7.35 5.86
CA ASN A 44 -11.19 7.84 6.98
C ASN A 44 -9.73 7.34 6.88
N CYS A 45 -8.79 8.06 7.49
CA CYS A 45 -7.35 7.81 7.38
C CYS A 45 -6.96 6.35 7.67
N TRP A 46 -7.51 5.75 8.73
CA TRP A 46 -7.17 4.38 9.13
C TRP A 46 -7.77 3.32 8.19
N SER A 47 -9.02 3.50 7.76
CA SER A 47 -9.61 2.63 6.73
C SER A 47 -8.90 2.77 5.38
N TYR A 48 -8.43 3.97 5.04
CA TYR A 48 -7.63 4.20 3.84
C TYR A 48 -6.29 3.48 3.95
N MET A 49 -5.61 3.57 5.09
CA MET A 49 -4.36 2.85 5.36
C MET A 49 -4.54 1.33 5.16
N GLU A 50 -5.60 0.74 5.73
CA GLU A 50 -5.90 -0.69 5.57
C GLU A 50 -6.19 -1.06 4.11
N ALA A 51 -6.98 -0.24 3.40
CA ALA A 51 -7.23 -0.42 1.97
C ALA A 51 -5.94 -0.33 1.15
N SER A 52 -5.10 0.65 1.46
CA SER A 52 -3.86 0.93 0.75
C SER A 52 -2.86 -0.21 0.93
N PHE A 53 -2.69 -0.76 2.13
CA PHE A 53 -1.86 -1.96 2.31
C PHE A 53 -2.37 -3.16 1.52
N ALA A 54 -3.69 -3.39 1.49
CA ALA A 54 -4.29 -4.46 0.67
C ALA A 54 -3.96 -4.29 -0.82
N ILE A 55 -4.05 -3.06 -1.31
CA ILE A 55 -3.79 -2.68 -2.71
C ILE A 55 -2.30 -2.81 -3.04
N ILE A 56 -1.43 -2.22 -2.23
CA ILE A 56 -0.01 -2.05 -2.58
C ILE A 56 0.84 -3.30 -2.32
N ALA A 57 0.47 -4.19 -1.39
CA ALA A 57 1.29 -5.37 -1.11
C ALA A 57 1.44 -6.30 -2.33
N PRO A 58 0.37 -6.63 -3.10
CA PRO A 58 0.49 -7.31 -4.39
C PRO A 58 1.28 -6.48 -5.43
N ALA A 59 1.12 -5.15 -5.44
CA ALA A 59 1.83 -4.26 -6.34
C ALA A 59 3.36 -4.34 -6.12
N CYS A 60 3.80 -4.27 -4.87
CA CYS A 60 5.21 -4.38 -4.48
C CYS A 60 5.81 -5.75 -4.83
N LEU A 61 5.01 -6.83 -4.81
CA LEU A 61 5.45 -8.15 -5.27
C LEU A 61 5.68 -8.19 -6.79
N LEU A 62 4.83 -7.51 -7.57
CA LEU A 62 4.93 -7.45 -9.03
C LEU A 62 6.00 -6.48 -9.52
N ARG A 63 6.27 -5.41 -8.75
CA ARG A 63 7.19 -4.32 -9.07
C ARG A 63 7.99 -3.88 -7.85
N PRO A 64 8.96 -4.69 -7.37
CA PRO A 64 9.71 -4.37 -6.16
C PRO A 64 10.46 -3.04 -6.22
N HIS A 65 10.92 -2.63 -7.41
CA HIS A 65 11.61 -1.35 -7.60
C HIS A 65 10.71 -0.12 -7.41
N LEU A 66 9.38 -0.29 -7.40
CA LEU A 66 8.42 0.79 -7.15
C LEU A 66 7.99 0.89 -5.67
N THR A 67 8.54 0.05 -4.79
CA THR A 67 8.10 -0.04 -3.39
C THR A 67 8.10 1.31 -2.68
N ALA A 68 9.13 2.15 -2.88
CA ALA A 68 9.23 3.46 -2.25
C ALA A 68 8.02 4.37 -2.56
N GLU A 69 7.58 4.40 -3.83
CA GLU A 69 6.43 5.20 -4.25
C GLU A 69 5.11 4.60 -3.75
N LEU A 70 5.01 3.26 -3.74
CA LEU A 70 3.82 2.55 -3.32
C LEU A 70 3.54 2.67 -1.82
N ILE A 71 4.58 2.57 -0.97
CA ILE A 71 4.42 2.64 0.48
C ILE A 71 4.15 4.06 1.00
N ALA A 72 4.37 5.09 0.16
CA ALA A 72 4.02 6.46 0.52
C ALA A 72 2.51 6.62 0.80
N MET A 73 1.65 5.90 0.07
CA MET A 73 0.19 5.98 0.22
C MET A 73 -0.32 5.58 1.61
N PRO A 74 0.00 4.38 2.16
CA PRO A 74 -0.41 4.05 3.52
C PRO A 74 0.30 4.92 4.58
N ILE A 75 1.54 5.36 4.33
CA ILE A 75 2.28 6.25 5.24
C ILE A 75 1.61 7.62 5.35
N ASP A 76 1.19 8.22 4.24
CA ASP A 76 0.45 9.49 4.22
C ASP A 76 -0.82 9.41 5.06
N ALA A 77 -1.54 8.29 4.94
CA ALA A 77 -2.75 8.06 5.71
C ALA A 77 -2.47 7.87 7.21
N MET A 78 -1.34 7.27 7.58
CA MET A 78 -0.93 7.20 8.99
C MET A 78 -0.59 8.59 9.55
N ILE A 79 0.18 9.39 8.81
CA ILE A 79 0.56 10.76 9.21
C ILE A 79 -0.70 11.62 9.36
N ALA A 80 -1.59 11.62 8.37
CA ALA A 80 -2.88 12.30 8.44
C ALA A 80 -3.80 11.73 9.55
N GLY A 81 -3.57 10.49 9.97
CA GLY A 81 -4.21 9.85 11.13
C GLY A 81 -3.60 10.25 12.48
N GLY A 82 -2.55 11.07 12.48
CA GLY A 82 -1.85 11.57 13.67
C GLY A 82 -0.56 10.84 14.02
N LEU A 83 0.00 10.03 13.13
CA LEU A 83 1.26 9.34 13.38
C LEU A 83 2.47 10.27 13.15
N ASP A 84 3.30 10.44 14.18
CA ASP A 84 4.49 11.29 14.18
C ASP A 84 5.81 10.50 14.39
N ASP A 85 5.71 9.19 14.64
CA ASP A 85 6.84 8.30 14.89
C ASP A 85 6.95 7.19 13.83
N ALA A 86 8.06 7.21 13.10
CA ALA A 86 8.39 6.22 12.07
C ALA A 86 8.52 4.79 12.64
N GLY A 87 8.91 4.64 13.91
CA GLY A 87 9.10 3.34 14.56
C GLY A 87 7.82 2.50 14.62
N GLN A 88 6.65 3.13 14.58
CA GLN A 88 5.35 2.46 14.66
C GLN A 88 4.83 1.97 13.30
N VAL A 89 5.38 2.45 12.19
CA VAL A 89 4.88 2.16 10.84
C VAL A 89 4.96 0.67 10.52
N ILE A 90 6.05 0.01 10.90
CA ILE A 90 6.23 -1.44 10.69
C ILE A 90 5.16 -2.23 11.46
N ASP A 91 5.01 -1.92 12.75
CA ASP A 91 4.08 -2.61 13.64
C ASP A 91 2.63 -2.44 13.20
N ILE A 92 2.25 -1.27 12.69
CA ILE A 92 0.90 -1.04 12.13
C ILE A 92 0.65 -1.95 10.92
N GLY A 93 1.59 -2.04 9.98
CA GLY A 93 1.46 -2.95 8.82
C GLY A 93 1.37 -4.43 9.23
N LEU A 94 2.14 -4.85 10.24
CA LEU A 94 2.07 -6.19 10.80
C LEU A 94 0.76 -6.47 11.53
N ALA A 95 0.26 -5.50 12.29
CA ALA A 95 -1.03 -5.58 12.98
C ALA A 95 -2.17 -5.69 11.99
N TYR A 96 -2.16 -4.91 10.91
CA TYR A 96 -3.11 -5.03 9.80
C TYR A 96 -3.12 -6.44 9.20
N ALA A 97 -1.93 -7.00 8.90
CA ALA A 97 -1.84 -8.34 8.31
C ALA A 97 -2.41 -9.46 9.19
N ARG A 98 -2.48 -9.24 10.51
CA ARG A 98 -2.99 -10.19 11.52
C ARG A 98 -4.41 -9.87 11.99
N ARG A 99 -5.03 -8.82 11.46
CA ARG A 99 -6.37 -8.38 11.88
C ARG A 99 -7.43 -9.35 11.40
N ASP A 100 -8.36 -9.72 12.29
CA ASP A 100 -9.45 -10.65 11.96
C ASP A 100 -10.47 -10.05 10.96
N ALA A 101 -10.78 -8.76 11.14
CA ALA A 101 -11.76 -8.04 10.32
C ALA A 101 -11.22 -6.66 9.91
N PRO A 102 -10.26 -6.60 8.97
CA PRO A 102 -9.83 -5.34 8.37
C PRO A 102 -10.91 -4.79 7.42
N TYR A 103 -10.86 -3.48 7.18
CA TYR A 103 -11.70 -2.76 6.23
C TYR A 103 -11.61 -3.35 4.82
N VAL A 104 -10.39 -3.68 4.38
CA VAL A 104 -10.14 -4.46 3.15
C VAL A 104 -9.23 -5.63 3.51
N VAL A 105 -9.70 -6.84 3.20
CA VAL A 105 -8.92 -8.06 3.47
C VAL A 105 -7.75 -8.15 2.50
N PRO A 106 -6.50 -8.28 3.01
CA PRO A 106 -5.35 -8.49 2.15
C PRO A 106 -5.40 -9.88 1.52
N SER A 107 -4.91 -10.01 0.28
CA SER A 107 -4.74 -11.34 -0.33
C SER A 107 -3.72 -12.17 0.46
N GLU A 108 -3.69 -13.47 0.25
CA GLU A 108 -2.72 -14.35 0.92
C GLU A 108 -1.27 -13.97 0.59
N GLU A 109 -0.98 -13.56 -0.65
CA GLU A 109 0.35 -13.05 -1.00
C GLU A 109 0.61 -11.68 -0.37
N GLY A 110 -0.40 -10.80 -0.29
CA GLY A 110 -0.30 -9.52 0.41
C GLY A 110 0.03 -9.70 1.89
N LYS A 111 -0.67 -10.62 2.57
CA LYS A 111 -0.35 -11.02 3.96
C LYS A 111 1.08 -11.52 4.09
N ARG A 112 1.53 -12.37 3.15
CA ARG A 112 2.91 -12.88 3.15
C ARG A 112 3.92 -11.74 3.00
N TRP A 113 3.68 -10.80 2.09
CA TRP A 113 4.55 -9.63 1.91
C TRP A 113 4.59 -8.77 3.19
N LEU A 114 3.44 -8.47 3.79
CA LEU A 114 3.34 -7.68 5.02
C LEU A 114 3.99 -8.35 6.23
N THR A 115 4.05 -9.68 6.27
CA THR A 115 4.61 -10.43 7.41
C THR A 115 6.08 -10.81 7.23
N GLN A 116 6.58 -10.88 5.98
CA GLN A 116 7.92 -11.39 5.69
C GLN A 116 8.84 -10.36 5.03
N VAL A 117 8.31 -9.44 4.22
CA VAL A 117 9.11 -8.45 3.48
C VAL A 117 9.05 -7.10 4.17
N TRP A 118 7.85 -6.64 4.51
CA TRP A 118 7.61 -5.34 5.14
C TRP A 118 8.50 -5.06 6.37
N PRO A 119 8.72 -5.99 7.32
CA PRO A 119 9.61 -5.75 8.46
C PRO A 119 11.07 -5.50 8.06
N GLY A 120 11.51 -6.00 6.90
CA GLY A 120 12.86 -5.79 6.38
C GLY A 120 13.04 -4.47 5.64
N LEU A 121 12.00 -3.64 5.52
CA LEU A 121 12.03 -2.36 4.82
C LEU A 121 12.25 -1.16 5.76
N GLU A 122 12.75 -1.38 6.98
CA GLU A 122 12.89 -0.35 8.03
C GLU A 122 13.57 0.94 7.54
N GLU A 123 14.73 0.82 6.89
CA GLU A 123 15.45 1.98 6.37
C GLU A 123 14.63 2.75 5.32
N LEU A 124 14.02 2.02 4.38
CA LEU A 124 13.20 2.62 3.32
C LEU A 124 11.94 3.28 3.88
N ILE A 125 11.26 2.62 4.82
CA ILE A 125 10.08 3.15 5.50
C ILE A 125 10.42 4.43 6.25
N GLY A 126 11.54 4.44 6.99
CA GLY A 126 12.01 5.64 7.70
C GLY A 126 12.29 6.81 6.76
N GLN A 127 12.95 6.55 5.62
CA GLN A 127 13.21 7.57 4.60
C GLN A 127 11.90 8.13 4.00
N VAL A 128 10.97 7.25 3.61
CA VAL A 128 9.68 7.68 3.06
C VAL A 128 8.87 8.44 4.10
N PHE A 129 8.76 7.92 5.33
CA PHE A 129 8.04 8.59 6.43
C PHE A 129 8.56 9.99 6.68
N ALA A 130 9.88 10.17 6.83
CA ALA A 130 10.47 11.48 7.05
C ALA A 130 10.15 12.46 5.91
N ALA A 131 10.28 12.01 4.65
CA ALA A 131 9.97 12.84 3.49
C ALA A 131 8.49 13.23 3.42
N ARG A 132 7.57 12.31 3.73
CA ARG A 132 6.12 12.57 3.72
C ARG A 132 5.69 13.45 4.89
N LEU A 133 6.25 13.24 6.08
CA LEU A 133 5.97 14.09 7.24
C LEU A 133 6.43 15.53 7.01
N GLN A 134 7.62 15.72 6.45
CA GLN A 134 8.10 17.05 6.09
C GLN A 134 7.20 17.74 5.06
N ALA A 135 6.70 17.00 4.06
CA ALA A 135 5.77 17.54 3.08
C ALA A 135 4.42 17.94 3.72
N ALA A 136 3.88 17.09 4.60
CA ALA A 136 2.62 17.38 5.30
C ALA A 136 2.72 18.64 6.16
N LEU A 137 3.82 18.83 6.88
CA LEU A 137 4.05 20.03 7.70
C LEU A 137 4.19 21.29 6.85
N ALA A 138 4.77 21.19 5.65
CA ALA A 138 4.92 22.33 4.75
C ALA A 138 3.61 22.76 4.08
N ASP A 139 2.63 21.86 3.97
CA ASP A 139 1.30 22.15 3.41
C ASP A 139 0.36 22.82 4.44
N GLU A 140 0.72 22.81 5.74
CA GLU A 140 -0.03 23.46 6.83
C GLU A 140 0.33 24.93 7.06
N ASP A 141 1.42 25.42 6.45
CA ASP A 141 1.91 26.82 6.50
C ASP A 141 1.32 27.71 5.39
#